data_AF-A0A060BSS7-F1
#
_entry.id   AF-A0A060BSS7-F1
#
_cell.length_a   1.000
_cell.length_b   1.000
_cell.length_c   1.000
_cell.angle_alpha   90.00
_cell.angle_beta   90.00
_cell.angle_gamma   90.00
#
_symmetry.space_group_name_H-M   'P 1'
#
loop_
_entity.id
_entity.type
_entity.pdbx_description
1 polymer ?
#
loop_
_entity_poly.entity_id
_entity_poly.type
_entity_poly.pdbx_seq_one_letter_code
_entity_poly.pdbx_strand_id
1 'polypeptide(L)'
;STILDWDPATDPDAPFNRGSVPLATRFSNPDFNVNPHAHLDEARVQALVAFAPTSFNPSQGSATEDYYALNYWQYVDQLVFWGGSAGEGLILAPNPTVIDAAHRNGVPVLGNVYLPPTAYGGQIQWVRDFVQRDGSGNFPVADKMIEAAEYYGFDGWFINQETAGGDAELASDM
;
A
#
# COMPACT_ATOMS: atom_id res chain seq x y z
N SER A 1 8.21 -8.69 15.16
CA SER A 1 9.19 -7.74 14.58
C SER A 1 8.47 -6.43 14.34
N THR A 2 9.20 -5.31 14.32
CA THR A 2 8.66 -4.00 13.91
C THR A 2 9.24 -3.63 12.54
N ILE A 3 8.67 -2.62 11.87
CA ILE A 3 9.25 -2.09 10.63
C ILE A 3 10.63 -1.43 10.86
N LEU A 4 10.89 -0.93 12.08
CA LEU A 4 12.17 -0.35 12.43
C LEU A 4 13.31 -1.38 12.44
N ASP A 5 12.98 -2.64 12.75
CA ASP A 5 13.92 -3.75 12.75
C ASP A 5 13.99 -4.47 11.39
N TRP A 6 13.18 -4.06 10.41
CA TRP A 6 13.15 -4.71 9.10
C TRP A 6 14.42 -4.36 8.31
N ASP A 7 15.08 -5.40 7.80
CA ASP A 7 16.23 -5.33 6.91
C ASP A 7 16.09 -6.43 5.86
N PRO A 8 15.96 -6.08 4.56
CA PRO A 8 15.80 -7.06 3.50
C PRO A 8 16.97 -8.03 3.36
N ALA A 9 18.16 -7.70 3.87
CA ALA A 9 19.32 -8.58 3.85
C ALA A 9 19.20 -9.74 4.87
N THR A 10 18.35 -9.60 5.88
CA THR A 10 18.16 -10.58 6.96
C THR A 10 16.80 -11.25 6.95
N ASP A 11 15.84 -10.71 6.18
CA ASP A 11 14.54 -11.31 5.93
C ASP A 11 14.62 -12.34 4.78
N PRO A 12 14.49 -13.66 5.07
CA PRO A 12 14.61 -14.69 4.04
C PRO A 12 13.49 -14.66 3.00
N ASP A 13 12.35 -14.04 3.33
CA ASP A 13 11.20 -13.96 2.43
C ASP A 13 11.24 -12.70 1.54
N ALA A 14 12.02 -11.69 1.93
CA ALA A 14 12.12 -10.43 1.21
C ALA A 14 12.46 -10.58 -0.29
N PRO A 15 13.39 -11.47 -0.73
CA PRO A 15 13.66 -11.67 -2.16
C PRO A 15 12.44 -12.16 -2.96
N PHE A 16 11.51 -12.88 -2.33
CA PHE A 16 10.32 -13.42 -2.98
C PHE A 16 9.15 -12.44 -3.03
N ASN A 17 9.22 -11.35 -2.26
CA ASN A 17 8.20 -10.31 -2.17
C ASN A 17 8.47 -9.09 -3.06
N ARG A 18 9.53 -9.12 -3.88
CA ARG A 18 9.93 -8.01 -4.75
C ARG A 18 9.22 -8.06 -6.10
N GLY A 19 8.59 -6.95 -6.48
CA GLY A 19 8.08 -6.72 -7.82
C GLY A 19 9.21 -6.68 -8.85
N SER A 20 8.95 -7.24 -10.03
CA SER A 20 9.94 -7.42 -11.10
C SER A 20 9.62 -6.60 -12.35
N VAL A 21 8.38 -6.13 -12.49
CA VAL A 21 7.93 -5.37 -13.66
C VAL A 21 7.98 -3.87 -13.35
N PRO A 22 8.71 -3.05 -14.16
CA PRO A 22 8.67 -1.60 -13.99
C PRO A 22 7.30 -1.03 -14.37
N LEU A 23 6.92 0.08 -13.75
CA LEU A 23 5.69 0.82 -14.04
C LEU A 23 5.66 1.27 -15.51
N ALA A 24 4.69 0.78 -16.28
CA ALA A 24 4.52 1.13 -17.68
C ALA A 24 3.95 2.56 -17.84
N THR A 25 4.38 3.26 -18.89
CA THR A 25 3.77 4.53 -19.26
C THR A 25 2.38 4.32 -19.86
N ARG A 26 1.41 5.15 -19.46
CA ARG A 26 0.07 5.17 -20.06
C ARG A 26 -0.07 6.28 -21.08
N PHE A 27 -0.98 6.10 -22.02
CA PHE A 27 -1.43 7.16 -22.93
C PHE A 27 -2.94 7.27 -22.89
N SER A 28 -3.44 8.47 -23.21
CA SER A 28 -4.86 8.71 -23.46
C SER A 28 -5.01 9.25 -24.87
N ASN A 29 -6.00 8.74 -25.60
CA ASN A 29 -6.34 9.23 -26.93
C ASN A 29 -7.80 9.71 -26.92
N PRO A 30 -8.07 11.01 -27.08
CA PRO A 30 -9.43 11.55 -27.17
C PRO A 30 -10.30 10.87 -28.24
N ASP A 31 -9.69 10.37 -29.32
CA ASP A 31 -10.41 9.64 -30.38
C ASP A 31 -11.01 8.30 -29.90
N PHE A 32 -10.52 7.78 -28.77
CA PHE A 32 -11.03 6.55 -28.14
C PHE A 32 -12.07 6.82 -27.06
N ASN A 33 -12.52 8.08 -26.89
CA ASN A 33 -13.60 8.38 -25.97
C ASN A 33 -14.94 7.84 -26.52
N VAL A 34 -15.35 6.68 -26.02
CA VAL A 34 -16.61 6.02 -26.40
C VAL A 34 -17.81 6.45 -25.54
N ASN A 35 -17.61 7.31 -24.54
CA ASN A 35 -18.67 7.78 -23.65
C ASN A 35 -18.66 9.33 -23.56
N PRO A 36 -19.70 10.03 -24.06
CA PRO A 36 -19.73 11.49 -24.05
C PRO A 36 -19.73 12.12 -22.65
N HIS A 37 -19.93 11.34 -21.59
CA HIS A 37 -19.86 11.77 -20.19
C HIS A 37 -18.54 11.40 -19.50
N ALA A 38 -17.61 10.73 -20.18
CA ALA A 38 -16.29 10.44 -19.64
C ALA A 38 -15.36 11.64 -19.87
N HIS A 39 -14.93 12.26 -18.76
CA HIS A 39 -14.07 13.44 -18.75
C HIS A 39 -12.71 13.07 -18.15
N LEU A 40 -11.71 12.89 -19.01
CA LEU A 40 -10.38 12.37 -18.67
C LEU A 40 -9.61 13.23 -17.65
N ASP A 41 -9.90 14.54 -17.59
CA ASP A 41 -9.18 15.49 -16.76
C ASP A 41 -9.96 15.89 -15.48
N GLU A 42 -11.13 15.32 -15.26
CA GLU A 42 -12.02 15.73 -14.15
C GLU A 42 -12.14 14.68 -13.04
N ALA A 43 -12.09 13.39 -13.38
CA ALA A 43 -12.30 12.30 -12.43
C ALA A 43 -11.18 11.27 -12.53
N ARG A 44 -10.86 10.67 -11.38
CA ARG A 44 -9.94 9.55 -11.25
C ARG A 44 -10.57 8.45 -10.39
N VAL A 45 -10.12 7.23 -10.58
CA VAL A 45 -10.55 6.07 -9.78
C VAL A 45 -9.36 5.52 -9.01
N GLN A 46 -9.44 5.60 -7.69
CA GLN A 46 -8.55 4.88 -6.79
C GLN A 46 -9.29 3.65 -6.25
N ALA A 47 -8.76 2.46 -6.50
CA ALA A 47 -9.36 1.21 -6.04
C ALA A 47 -8.68 0.77 -4.74
N LEU A 48 -9.46 0.53 -3.67
CA LEU A 48 -8.98 -0.07 -2.42
C LEU A 48 -9.42 -1.54 -2.41
N VAL A 49 -8.46 -2.46 -2.58
CA VAL A 49 -8.76 -3.86 -2.87
C VAL A 49 -8.01 -4.80 -1.94
N ALA A 50 -8.74 -5.67 -1.24
CA ALA A 50 -8.17 -6.76 -0.47
C ALA A 50 -8.04 -8.02 -1.37
N PHE A 51 -6.83 -8.31 -1.83
CA PHE A 51 -6.57 -9.45 -2.72
C PHE A 51 -6.46 -10.79 -1.98
N ALA A 52 -6.10 -10.75 -0.69
CA ALA A 52 -6.08 -11.87 0.23
C ALA A 52 -6.09 -11.32 1.68
N PRO A 53 -6.15 -12.17 2.72
CA PRO A 53 -5.91 -11.74 4.10
C PRO A 53 -4.56 -11.01 4.26
N THR A 54 -4.44 -10.21 5.33
CA THR A 54 -3.19 -9.49 5.66
C THR A 54 -2.06 -10.48 5.89
N SER A 55 -2.30 -11.46 6.75
CA SER A 55 -1.34 -12.52 7.04
C SER A 55 -1.44 -13.63 6.01
N PHE A 56 -0.33 -14.32 5.77
CA PHE A 56 -0.26 -15.47 4.86
C PHE A 56 -0.68 -15.16 3.42
N ASN A 57 -0.61 -13.88 3.02
CA ASN A 57 -0.77 -13.50 1.63
C ASN A 57 0.41 -14.10 0.82
N PRO A 58 0.16 -14.98 -0.15
CA PRO A 58 1.23 -15.70 -0.82
C PRO A 58 2.04 -14.76 -1.72
N SER A 59 3.37 -14.78 -1.55
CA SER A 59 4.29 -13.94 -2.32
C SER A 59 4.14 -14.13 -3.84
N GLN A 60 4.02 -15.37 -4.31
CA GLN A 60 4.07 -15.69 -5.75
C GLN A 60 2.82 -16.42 -6.26
N GLY A 61 1.68 -16.15 -5.61
CA GLY A 61 0.41 -16.80 -5.92
C GLY A 61 0.24 -18.16 -5.24
N SER A 62 -0.85 -18.85 -5.56
CA SER A 62 -1.24 -20.12 -4.97
C SER A 62 -1.57 -21.16 -6.04
N ALA A 63 -1.78 -22.40 -5.62
CA ALA A 63 -2.22 -23.49 -6.51
C ALA A 63 -3.73 -23.50 -6.79
N THR A 64 -4.43 -22.39 -6.52
CA THR A 64 -5.89 -22.29 -6.63
C THR A 64 -6.28 -21.24 -7.67
N GLU A 65 -7.39 -21.46 -8.38
CA GLU A 65 -7.96 -20.46 -9.30
C GLU A 65 -8.74 -19.36 -8.58
N ASP A 66 -9.11 -19.57 -7.30
CA ASP A 66 -9.85 -18.62 -6.48
C ASP A 66 -8.96 -17.45 -6.04
N TYR A 67 -8.84 -16.47 -6.93
CA TYR A 67 -8.09 -15.24 -6.71
C TYR A 67 -8.73 -14.08 -7.46
N TYR A 68 -8.66 -12.87 -6.90
CA TYR A 68 -9.16 -11.69 -7.58
C TYR A 68 -8.20 -11.22 -8.69
N ALA A 69 -8.42 -11.74 -9.91
CA ALA A 69 -7.68 -11.37 -11.10
C ALA A 69 -8.23 -10.08 -11.75
N LEU A 70 -7.96 -8.92 -11.14
CA LEU A 70 -8.37 -7.62 -11.67
C LEU A 70 -7.92 -7.43 -13.13
N ASN A 71 -8.85 -7.04 -14.01
CA ASN A 71 -8.63 -6.87 -15.44
C ASN A 71 -9.18 -5.56 -16.04
N TYR A 72 -9.62 -4.62 -15.19
CA TYR A 72 -10.14 -3.30 -15.60
C TYR A 72 -9.13 -2.16 -15.35
N TRP A 73 -7.84 -2.45 -15.52
CA TRP A 73 -6.73 -1.52 -15.24
C TRP A 73 -6.83 -0.19 -16.01
N GLN A 74 -7.42 -0.20 -17.20
CA GLN A 74 -7.61 0.99 -18.03
C GLN A 74 -8.47 2.07 -17.36
N TYR A 75 -9.26 1.73 -16.34
CA TYR A 75 -10.08 2.67 -15.60
C TYR A 75 -9.58 2.97 -14.19
N VAL A 76 -8.50 2.33 -13.74
CA VAL A 76 -7.92 2.55 -12.42
C VAL A 76 -6.73 3.49 -12.57
N ASP A 77 -6.73 4.62 -11.87
CA ASP A 77 -5.61 5.56 -11.84
C ASP A 77 -4.56 5.17 -10.82
N GLN A 78 -5.00 4.55 -9.72
CA GLN A 78 -4.14 4.12 -8.63
C GLN A 78 -4.79 2.96 -7.86
N LEU A 79 -3.99 1.98 -7.47
CA LEU A 79 -4.44 0.85 -6.67
C LEU A 79 -3.90 0.99 -5.24
N VAL A 80 -4.74 0.77 -4.25
CA VAL A 80 -4.34 0.58 -2.85
C VAL A 80 -4.52 -0.89 -2.51
N PHE A 81 -3.43 -1.53 -2.11
CA PHE A 81 -3.44 -2.91 -1.65
C PHE A 81 -3.99 -2.96 -0.23
N TRP A 82 -5.30 -3.14 -0.13
CA TRP A 82 -6.02 -2.98 1.13
C TRP A 82 -5.81 -4.17 2.06
N GLY A 83 -5.48 -3.87 3.31
CA GLY A 83 -5.28 -4.86 4.37
C GLY A 83 -4.71 -4.21 5.62
N GLY A 84 -4.21 -5.02 6.53
CA GLY A 84 -3.81 -4.58 7.86
C GLY A 84 -4.92 -4.83 8.89
N SER A 85 -4.51 -5.19 10.09
CA SER A 85 -5.41 -5.34 11.24
C SER A 85 -4.63 -5.26 12.55
N ALA A 86 -5.31 -4.97 13.65
CA ALA A 86 -4.70 -4.90 14.97
C ALA A 86 -4.01 -6.22 15.40
N GLY A 87 -4.46 -7.36 14.85
CA GLY A 87 -3.93 -8.68 15.18
C GLY A 87 -2.85 -9.21 14.22
N GLU A 88 -2.78 -8.68 13.00
CA GLU A 88 -1.92 -9.21 11.93
C GLU A 88 -0.75 -8.28 11.58
N GLY A 89 -0.93 -6.96 11.74
CA GLY A 89 0.06 -5.96 11.37
C GLY A 89 -0.59 -4.70 10.81
N LEU A 90 0.03 -3.56 11.05
CA LEU A 90 -0.52 -2.23 10.72
C LEU A 90 0.00 -1.69 9.38
N ILE A 91 1.16 -2.17 8.93
CA ILE A 91 1.84 -1.71 7.71
C ILE A 91 1.97 -2.91 6.79
N LEU A 92 1.36 -2.82 5.60
CA LEU A 92 1.27 -3.91 4.63
C LEU A 92 1.76 -3.45 3.26
N ALA A 93 2.90 -3.98 2.83
CA ALA A 93 3.36 -3.83 1.45
C ALA A 93 2.51 -4.71 0.50
N PRO A 94 2.29 -4.29 -0.76
CA PRO A 94 1.64 -5.12 -1.76
C PRO A 94 2.49 -6.36 -2.09
N ASN A 95 1.83 -7.48 -2.41
CA ASN A 95 2.54 -8.66 -2.91
C ASN A 95 3.03 -8.44 -4.36
N PRO A 96 4.07 -9.14 -4.82
CA PRO A 96 4.65 -8.86 -6.14
C PRO A 96 3.78 -9.28 -7.31
N THR A 97 2.85 -10.24 -7.14
CA THR A 97 1.91 -10.59 -8.22
C THR A 97 0.98 -9.43 -8.56
N VAL A 98 0.54 -8.65 -7.56
CA VAL A 98 -0.27 -7.45 -7.76
C VAL A 98 0.57 -6.28 -8.25
N ILE A 99 1.77 -6.05 -7.68
CA ILE A 99 2.71 -5.03 -8.19
C ILE A 99 2.93 -5.25 -9.69
N ASP A 100 3.33 -6.47 -10.08
CA ASP A 100 3.67 -6.77 -11.46
C ASP A 100 2.48 -6.65 -12.42
N ALA A 101 1.28 -7.05 -11.97
CA ALA A 101 0.07 -6.93 -12.78
C ALA A 101 -0.30 -5.46 -13.01
N ALA A 102 -0.29 -4.64 -11.96
CA ALA A 102 -0.63 -3.23 -12.02
C ALA A 102 0.42 -2.44 -12.83
N HIS A 103 1.71 -2.66 -12.55
CA HIS A 103 2.82 -2.01 -13.25
C HIS A 103 2.81 -2.31 -14.75
N ARG A 104 2.53 -3.57 -15.14
CA ARG A 104 2.40 -3.94 -16.56
C ARG A 104 1.28 -3.18 -17.27
N ASN A 105 0.26 -2.75 -16.53
CA ASN A 105 -0.84 -1.93 -17.03
C ASN A 105 -0.67 -0.42 -16.75
N GLY A 106 0.47 -0.02 -16.20
CA GLY A 106 0.80 1.37 -15.91
C GLY A 106 0.00 1.98 -14.75
N VAL A 107 -0.47 1.15 -13.83
CA VAL A 107 -1.18 1.59 -12.63
C VAL A 107 -0.22 1.55 -11.44
N PRO A 108 0.04 2.68 -10.76
CA PRO A 108 0.81 2.68 -9.52
C PRO A 108 0.05 1.98 -8.39
N VAL A 109 0.78 1.22 -7.57
CA VAL A 109 0.27 0.46 -6.43
C VAL A 109 0.82 1.02 -5.13
N LEU A 110 -0.08 1.35 -4.21
CA LEU A 110 0.27 1.72 -2.86
C LEU A 110 0.12 0.54 -1.90
N GLY A 111 1.05 0.40 -0.96
CA GLY A 111 0.83 -0.33 0.27
C GLY A 111 -0.18 0.38 1.18
N ASN A 112 -0.52 -0.26 2.30
CA ASN A 112 -1.47 0.28 3.25
C ASN A 112 -0.85 0.43 4.65
N VAL A 113 -1.07 1.59 5.26
CA VAL A 113 -0.90 1.81 6.70
C VAL A 113 -2.27 1.94 7.29
N TYR A 114 -2.66 1.02 8.16
CA TYR A 114 -3.95 1.04 8.83
C TYR A 114 -3.77 1.10 10.35
N LEU A 115 -4.21 2.22 10.92
CA LEU A 115 -4.28 2.47 12.36
C LEU A 115 -5.74 2.31 12.79
N PRO A 116 -6.15 1.12 13.32
CA PRO A 116 -7.56 0.75 13.41
C PRO A 116 -8.37 1.58 14.42
N PRO A 117 -9.72 1.62 14.32
CA PRO A 117 -10.55 2.13 15.39
C PRO A 117 -10.31 1.39 16.71
N THR A 118 -10.47 2.07 17.84
CA THR A 118 -10.32 1.48 19.18
C THR A 118 -11.29 0.30 19.41
N ALA A 119 -12.48 0.35 18.82
CA ALA A 119 -13.47 -0.73 18.84
C ALA A 119 -12.98 -2.03 18.18
N TYR A 120 -11.97 -1.94 17.29
CA TYR A 120 -11.34 -3.07 16.60
C TYR A 120 -9.89 -3.30 17.06
N GLY A 121 -9.57 -2.89 18.30
CA GLY A 121 -8.27 -3.13 18.91
C GLY A 121 -7.20 -2.08 18.60
N GLY A 122 -7.58 -0.97 17.95
CA GLY A 122 -6.71 0.17 17.74
C GLY A 122 -6.15 0.75 19.03
N GLN A 123 -4.86 1.08 19.04
CA GLN A 123 -4.18 1.68 20.19
C GLN A 123 -3.57 3.00 19.80
N ILE A 124 -3.87 4.07 20.55
CA ILE A 124 -3.32 5.41 20.28
C ILE A 124 -1.79 5.44 20.34
N GLN A 125 -1.18 4.53 21.10
CA GLN A 125 0.27 4.38 21.15
C GLN A 125 0.86 4.07 19.77
N TRP A 126 0.18 3.27 18.93
CA TRP A 126 0.66 2.98 17.58
C TRP A 126 0.69 4.21 16.67
N VAL A 127 -0.22 5.17 16.89
CA VAL A 127 -0.18 6.45 16.16
C VAL A 127 1.04 7.26 16.60
N ARG A 128 1.31 7.31 17.91
CA ARG A 128 2.49 8.00 18.46
C ARG A 128 3.80 7.35 18.01
N ASP A 129 3.84 6.02 17.95
CA ASP A 129 4.99 5.26 17.44
C ASP A 129 5.19 5.48 15.94
N PHE A 130 4.10 5.60 15.17
CA PHE A 130 4.14 5.84 13.72
C PHE A 130 4.79 7.19 13.38
N VAL A 131 4.46 8.24 14.14
CA VAL A 131 5.01 9.60 13.95
C VAL A 131 6.16 9.94 14.88
N GLN A 132 6.77 8.94 15.52
CA GLN A 132 7.90 9.19 16.40
C GLN A 132 9.04 9.88 15.65
N ARG A 133 9.77 10.76 16.34
CA ARG A 133 10.94 11.45 15.78
C ARG A 133 12.22 10.98 16.45
N ASP A 134 13.29 10.91 15.68
CA ASP A 134 14.64 10.69 16.23
C ASP A 134 15.22 11.96 16.87
N GLY A 135 16.43 11.87 17.43
CA GLY A 135 17.12 13.02 18.05
C GLY A 135 17.47 14.16 17.09
N SER A 136 17.36 13.94 15.78
CA SER A 136 17.57 14.94 14.72
C SER A 136 16.24 15.50 14.17
N GLY A 137 15.10 14.99 14.61
CA GLY A 137 13.77 15.39 14.17
C GLY A 137 13.24 14.65 12.93
N ASN A 138 13.93 13.61 12.46
CA ASN A 138 13.48 12.77 11.33
C ASN A 138 12.44 11.75 11.79
N PHE A 139 11.65 11.22 10.85
CA PHE A 139 10.63 10.19 11.11
C PHE A 139 11.16 8.80 10.68
N PRO A 140 11.79 8.02 11.58
CA PRO A 140 12.43 6.76 11.21
C PRO A 140 11.46 5.71 10.64
N VAL A 141 10.18 5.75 11.01
CA VAL A 141 9.16 4.87 10.40
C VAL A 141 8.93 5.23 8.94
N ALA A 142 8.86 6.53 8.61
CA ALA A 142 8.72 6.99 7.23
C ALA A 142 9.95 6.62 6.38
N ASP A 143 11.16 6.75 6.94
CA ASP A 143 12.39 6.34 6.26
C ASP A 143 12.37 4.84 5.90
N LYS A 144 11.94 4.00 6.84
CA LYS A 144 11.79 2.56 6.60
C LYS A 144 10.68 2.22 5.60
N MET A 145 9.59 2.98 5.59
CA MET A 145 8.53 2.83 4.60
C MET A 145 9.00 3.19 3.19
N ILE A 146 9.86 4.20 3.05
CA ILE A 146 10.51 4.55 1.78
C ILE A 146 11.45 3.42 1.34
N GLU A 147 12.31 2.93 2.24
CA GLU A 147 13.22 1.81 1.98
C GLU A 147 12.46 0.56 1.49
N ALA A 148 11.34 0.22 2.15
CA ALA A 148 10.50 -0.90 1.76
C ALA A 148 9.84 -0.70 0.38
N ALA A 149 9.37 0.50 0.07
CA ALA A 149 8.79 0.82 -1.24
C ALA A 149 9.82 0.69 -2.36
N GLU A 150 11.03 1.21 -2.14
CA GLU A 150 12.14 1.10 -3.11
C GLU A 150 12.61 -0.34 -3.30
N TYR A 151 12.75 -1.09 -2.20
CA TYR A 151 13.23 -2.47 -2.25
C TYR A 151 12.23 -3.40 -2.93
N TYR A 152 10.96 -3.37 -2.49
CA TYR A 152 9.92 -4.22 -3.06
C TYR A 152 9.38 -3.71 -4.41
N GLY A 153 9.65 -2.46 -4.75
CA GLY A 153 9.35 -1.88 -6.05
C GLY A 153 7.87 -1.53 -6.24
N PHE A 154 7.27 -0.81 -5.29
CA PHE A 154 5.91 -0.24 -5.40
C PHE A 154 5.92 1.28 -5.11
N ASP A 155 4.79 1.95 -5.31
CA ASP A 155 4.77 3.40 -5.60
C ASP A 155 4.42 4.30 -4.41
N GLY A 156 4.33 3.74 -3.20
CA GLY A 156 4.10 4.51 -1.97
C GLY A 156 3.03 3.91 -1.06
N TRP A 157 2.40 4.75 -0.24
CA TRP A 157 1.57 4.30 0.88
C TRP A 157 0.26 5.06 1.00
N PHE A 158 -0.83 4.34 1.23
CA PHE A 158 -2.09 4.89 1.70
C PHE A 158 -2.11 4.90 3.23
N ILE A 159 -2.46 6.02 3.85
CA ILE A 159 -2.50 6.16 5.31
C ILE A 159 -3.96 6.27 5.74
N ASN A 160 -4.41 5.25 6.48
CA ASN A 160 -5.73 5.20 7.08
C ASN A 160 -5.64 5.31 8.61
N GLN A 161 -5.72 6.54 9.12
CA GLN A 161 -5.77 6.80 10.56
C GLN A 161 -7.23 6.81 11.01
N GLU A 162 -7.62 5.79 11.77
CA GLU A 162 -8.97 5.64 12.35
C GLU A 162 -8.94 5.56 13.89
N THR A 163 -7.74 5.57 14.48
CA THR A 163 -7.56 5.45 15.92
C THR A 163 -7.94 6.75 16.64
N ALA A 164 -9.04 6.71 17.40
CA ALA A 164 -9.46 7.81 18.26
C ALA A 164 -8.50 8.05 19.44
N GLY A 165 -8.60 9.24 20.06
CA GLY A 165 -7.85 9.60 21.28
C GLY A 165 -6.60 10.45 21.04
N GLY A 166 -6.40 10.94 19.82
CA GLY A 166 -5.36 11.93 19.50
C GLY A 166 -5.70 13.34 20.01
N ASP A 167 -4.67 14.17 20.05
CA ASP A 167 -4.71 15.58 20.41
C ASP A 167 -4.18 16.44 19.25
N ALA A 168 -4.20 17.77 19.40
CA ALA A 168 -3.77 18.68 18.33
C ALA A 168 -2.25 18.60 18.03
N GLU A 169 -1.44 18.19 19.01
CA GLU A 169 -0.01 17.99 18.84
C GLU A 169 0.24 16.76 17.97
N LEU A 170 -0.38 15.63 18.31
CA LEU A 170 -0.30 14.41 17.51
C LEU A 170 -0.85 14.59 16.10
N ALA A 171 -1.91 15.40 15.93
CA ALA A 171 -2.43 15.75 14.61
C ALA A 171 -1.47 16.62 13.78
N SER A 172 -0.55 17.35 14.41
CA SER A 172 0.46 18.15 13.72
C SER A 172 1.69 17.32 13.30
N ASP A 173 1.89 16.16 13.94
CA ASP A 173 2.95 15.21 13.61
C ASP A 173 2.55 14.21 12.51
N MET A 174 1.23 13.98 12.32
CA MET A 174 0.64 13.16 11.27
C MET A 174 0.63 13.86 9.91
#